data_AF-A0A7D4SYJ0-F1
#
_entry.id   AF-A0A7D4SYJ0-F1
#
_cell.length_a   1.000
_cell.length_b   1.000
_cell.length_c   1.000
_cell.angle_alpha   90.00
_cell.angle_beta   90.00
_cell.angle_gamma   90.00
#
_symmetry.space_group_name_H-M   'P 1'
#
loop_
_entity.id
_entity.type
_entity.pdbx_description
1 polymer ?
#
loop_
_entity_poly.entity_id
_entity_poly.type
_entity_poly.pdbx_seq_one_letter_code
_entity_poly.pdbx_strand_id
1 'polypeptide(L)'
;MNDMESQQSFEIWKKQMRFAAKRGNLETELLLVKFINQLQFYPQEDRQHLQQLLAQSDQDLFCWLLQASEHVDPACDDSIPAQFRSLIQQIKTVYLS
;
A
#
# COMPACT_ATOMS: atom_id res chain seq x y z
N MET A 1 -24.23 -17.06 11.34
CA MET A 1 -23.18 -18.05 11.04
C MET A 1 -22.23 -17.52 9.95
N ASN A 2 -21.85 -16.23 9.93
CA ASN A 2 -21.10 -15.63 8.79
C ASN A 2 -19.89 -14.75 9.15
N ASP A 3 -19.61 -14.51 10.43
CA ASP A 3 -18.51 -13.61 10.83
C ASP A 3 -17.12 -14.28 10.76
N MET A 4 -17.05 -15.60 11.00
CA MET A 4 -15.79 -16.35 10.93
C MET A 4 -15.25 -16.50 9.50
N GLU A 5 -16.12 -16.75 8.51
CA GLU A 5 -15.72 -16.94 7.11
C GLU A 5 -15.14 -15.64 6.52
N SER A 6 -15.77 -14.51 6.84
CA SER A 6 -15.33 -13.17 6.44
C SER A 6 -13.94 -12.82 7.00
N GLN A 7 -13.68 -13.18 8.26
CA GLN A 7 -12.39 -12.94 8.92
C GLN A 7 -11.29 -13.84 8.35
N GLN A 8 -11.56 -15.12 8.11
CA GLN A 8 -10.58 -16.04 7.53
C GLN A 8 -10.19 -15.64 6.10
N SER A 9 -11.17 -15.27 5.26
CA SER A 9 -10.89 -14.78 3.91
C SER A 9 -10.05 -13.49 3.92
N PHE A 10 -10.30 -12.59 4.88
CA PHE A 10 -9.50 -11.38 5.04
C PHE A 10 -8.05 -11.68 5.44
N GLU A 11 -7.82 -12.58 6.40
CA GLU A 11 -6.47 -12.95 6.83
C GLU A 11 -5.66 -13.64 5.71
N ILE A 12 -6.32 -14.47 4.89
CA ILE A 12 -5.71 -15.07 3.70
C ILE A 12 -5.30 -13.99 2.70
N TRP A 13 -6.22 -13.07 2.40
CA TRP A 13 -5.93 -11.94 1.50
C TRP A 13 -4.79 -11.07 2.04
N LYS A 14 -4.80 -10.72 3.33
CA LYS A 14 -3.75 -9.94 4.00
C LYS A 14 -2.40 -10.64 3.90
N LYS A 15 -2.34 -11.97 4.05
CA LYS A 15 -1.13 -12.76 3.84
C LYS A 15 -0.61 -12.67 2.41
N GLN A 16 -1.49 -12.72 1.40
CA GLN A 16 -1.11 -12.54 0.00
C GLN A 16 -0.56 -11.14 -0.25
N MET A 17 -1.19 -10.10 0.30
CA MET A 17 -0.71 -8.72 0.14
C MET A 17 0.67 -8.52 0.76
N ARG A 18 0.93 -9.10 1.94
CA ARG A 18 2.26 -9.07 2.56
C ARG A 18 3.33 -9.71 1.68
N PHE A 19 2.98 -10.77 0.95
CA PHE A 19 3.91 -11.40 0.02
C PHE A 19 4.14 -10.52 -1.21
N ALA A 20 3.08 -9.91 -1.77
CA ALA A 20 3.18 -8.98 -2.89
C ALA A 20 3.91 -7.66 -2.55
N ALA A 21 3.99 -7.31 -1.26
CA ALA A 21 4.77 -6.19 -0.77
C ALA A 21 6.28 -6.46 -0.70
N LYS A 22 6.72 -7.73 -0.84
CA LYS A 22 8.15 -8.07 -0.80
C LYS A 22 8.85 -7.61 -2.07
N ARG A 23 9.89 -6.78 -1.94
CA ARG A 23 10.44 -5.98 -3.03
C ARG A 23 11.95 -5.76 -2.88
N GLY A 24 12.61 -5.39 -3.97
CA GLY A 24 14.07 -5.17 -3.99
C GLY A 24 14.54 -3.98 -3.15
N ASN A 25 13.63 -3.04 -2.84
CA ASN A 25 13.90 -1.87 -2.01
C ASN A 25 13.35 -2.05 -0.60
N LEU A 26 14.25 -2.12 0.39
CA LEU A 26 13.94 -2.39 1.79
C LEU A 26 13.03 -1.30 2.42
N GLU A 27 13.23 -0.02 2.09
CA GLU A 27 12.45 1.07 2.69
C GLU A 27 10.98 1.00 2.25
N THR A 28 10.76 0.80 0.95
CA THR A 28 9.42 0.64 0.37
C THR A 28 8.75 -0.63 0.89
N GLU A 29 9.51 -1.73 0.98
CA GLU A 29 9.01 -2.99 1.53
C GLU A 29 8.55 -2.84 2.98
N LEU A 30 9.40 -2.27 3.86
CA LEU A 30 9.07 -2.10 5.27
C LEU A 30 7.82 -1.24 5.45
N LEU A 31 7.69 -0.18 4.68
CA LEU A 31 6.52 0.69 4.71
C LEU A 31 5.24 -0.06 4.34
N LEU A 32 5.25 -0.73 3.19
CA LEU A 32 4.08 -1.48 2.70
C LEU A 32 3.70 -2.61 3.65
N VAL A 33 4.69 -3.36 4.15
CA VAL A 33 4.46 -4.44 5.12
C VAL A 33 3.91 -3.90 6.43
N LYS A 34 4.41 -2.76 6.94
CA LYS A 34 3.87 -2.10 8.15
C LYS A 34 2.40 -1.74 7.95
N PHE A 35 2.07 -1.06 6.84
CA PHE A 35 0.69 -0.69 6.49
C PHE A 35 -0.22 -1.92 6.43
N ILE A 36 0.15 -2.95 5.67
CA ILE A 36 -0.67 -4.16 5.52
C ILE A 36 -0.87 -4.87 6.86
N ASN A 37 0.15 -4.93 7.71
CA ASN A 37 0.05 -5.55 9.03
C ASN A 37 -0.95 -4.83 9.96
N GLN A 38 -1.08 -3.51 9.83
CA GLN A 38 -2.01 -2.71 10.63
C GLN A 38 -3.47 -2.82 10.16
N LEU A 39 -3.73 -3.30 8.94
CA LEU A 39 -5.09 -3.49 8.44
C LEU A 39 -5.84 -4.50 9.31
N GLN A 40 -6.88 -4.03 10.02
CA GLN A 40 -7.83 -4.88 10.76
C GLN A 40 -9.08 -5.18 9.93
N PHE A 41 -9.45 -4.26 9.06
CA PHE A 41 -10.51 -4.38 8.06
C PHE A 41 -10.10 -3.58 6.83
N TYR A 42 -10.50 -4.04 5.65
CA TYR A 42 -10.28 -3.30 4.41
C TYR A 42 -11.43 -3.55 3.43
N PRO A 43 -12.15 -2.50 2.98
CA PRO A 43 -13.26 -2.62 2.03
C PRO A 43 -12.85 -3.34 0.76
N GLN A 44 -13.75 -4.14 0.17
CA GLN A 44 -13.42 -4.91 -1.05
C GLN A 44 -13.02 -4.01 -2.23
N GLU A 45 -13.65 -2.84 -2.37
CA GLU A 45 -13.31 -1.83 -3.37
C GLU A 45 -11.85 -1.35 -3.23
N ASP A 46 -11.40 -1.14 -2.00
CA ASP A 46 -10.03 -0.68 -1.73
C ASP A 46 -8.99 -1.78 -1.91
N ARG A 47 -9.38 -3.06 -1.73
CA ARG A 47 -8.47 -4.20 -1.94
C ARG A 47 -7.94 -4.23 -3.37
N GLN A 48 -8.79 -3.91 -4.35
CA GLN A 48 -8.36 -3.88 -5.75
C GLN A 48 -7.33 -2.79 -6.00
N HIS A 49 -7.54 -1.59 -5.43
CA HIS A 49 -6.56 -0.50 -5.53
C HIS A 49 -5.23 -0.87 -4.88
N LEU A 50 -5.24 -1.53 -3.72
CA LEU A 50 -4.01 -2.00 -3.08
C LEU A 50 -3.29 -3.07 -3.90
N GLN A 51 -4.02 -4.02 -4.48
CA GLN A 51 -3.45 -5.03 -5.36
C GLN A 51 -2.80 -4.41 -6.60
N GLN A 52 -3.48 -3.44 -7.22
CA GLN A 52 -2.97 -2.73 -8.38
C GLN A 52 -1.74 -1.88 -8.04
N LEU A 53 -1.72 -1.24 -6.86
CA LEU A 53 -0.56 -0.51 -6.35
C LEU A 53 0.63 -1.47 -6.16
N LEU A 54 0.40 -2.61 -5.50
CA LEU A 54 1.41 -3.65 -5.30
C LEU A 54 1.84 -4.37 -6.59
N ALA A 55 1.26 -4.05 -7.75
CA ALA A 55 1.70 -4.54 -9.05
C ALA A 55 2.60 -3.51 -9.79
N GLN A 56 2.72 -2.28 -9.28
CA GLN A 56 3.56 -1.24 -9.90
C GLN A 56 5.05 -1.53 -9.72
N SER A 57 5.88 -0.85 -10.51
CA SER A 57 7.33 -1.02 -10.45
C SER A 57 7.90 -0.54 -9.11
N ASP A 58 9.06 -1.07 -8.73
CA ASP A 58 9.76 -0.61 -7.51
C ASP A 58 10.17 0.86 -7.60
N GLN A 59 10.49 1.34 -8.80
CA GLN A 59 10.85 2.73 -9.06
C GLN A 59 9.67 3.68 -8.81
N ASP A 60 8.50 3.34 -9.35
CA ASP A 60 7.28 4.14 -9.16
C ASP A 60 6.88 4.19 -7.69
N LEU A 61 6.84 3.04 -7.03
CA LEU A 61 6.46 2.95 -5.63
C LEU A 61 7.44 3.67 -4.71
N PHE A 62 8.74 3.55 -4.96
CA PHE A 62 9.75 4.31 -4.23
C PHE A 62 9.51 5.81 -4.38
N CYS A 63 9.31 6.26 -5.63
CA CYS A 63 9.04 7.65 -5.94
C CYS A 63 7.82 8.17 -5.14
N TRP A 64 6.69 7.47 -5.24
CA TRP A 64 5.42 7.95 -4.68
C TRP A 64 5.35 7.87 -3.15
N LEU A 65 5.97 6.85 -2.55
CA LEU A 65 5.84 6.56 -1.12
C LEU A 65 6.92 7.24 -0.26
N LEU A 66 8.17 7.28 -0.72
CA LEU A 66 9.32 7.72 0.09
C LEU A 66 9.74 9.17 -0.15
N GLN A 67 9.21 9.86 -1.15
CA GLN A 67 9.49 11.29 -1.29
C GLN A 67 8.79 12.11 -0.19
N ALA A 68 9.61 12.79 0.62
CA ALA A 68 9.17 13.71 1.66
C ALA A 68 8.38 14.86 1.02
N SER A 69 7.27 15.24 1.66
CA SER A 69 6.36 16.29 1.20
C SER A 69 6.98 17.69 1.08
N GLU A 70 8.20 17.90 1.59
CA GLU A 70 8.89 19.19 1.54
C GLU A 70 9.70 19.40 0.26
N HIS A 71 10.10 18.32 -0.42
CA HIS A 71 10.77 18.36 -1.71
C HIS A 71 10.26 17.19 -2.57
N VAL A 72 9.00 17.30 -2.97
CA VAL A 72 8.46 16.41 -3.98
C VAL A 72 9.12 16.79 -5.30
N ASP A 73 9.82 15.84 -5.92
CA ASP A 73 10.22 16.04 -7.30
C ASP A 73 8.91 16.16 -8.11
N PRO A 74 8.63 17.30 -8.78
CA PRO A 74 7.36 17.50 -9.46
C PRO A 74 7.09 16.40 -10.52
N ALA A 75 8.14 15.81 -11.10
CA ALA A 75 8.00 14.66 -12.00
C ALA A 75 7.39 13.43 -11.32
N CYS A 76 7.54 13.31 -10.00
CA CYS A 76 7.03 12.21 -9.21
C CYS A 76 5.56 12.36 -8.86
N ASP A 77 5.09 13.55 -8.43
CA ASP A 77 3.69 13.76 -8.07
C ASP A 77 2.74 13.73 -9.27
N ASP A 78 3.17 14.32 -10.39
CA ASP A 78 2.42 14.32 -11.65
C ASP A 78 2.25 12.90 -12.19
N SER A 79 3.16 11.98 -11.85
CA SER A 79 3.10 10.59 -12.26
C SER A 79 2.13 9.73 -11.44
N ILE A 80 1.65 10.20 -10.28
CA ILE A 80 0.76 9.40 -9.42
C ILE A 80 -0.64 9.32 -10.04
N PRO A 81 -1.11 8.10 -10.41
CA PRO A 81 -2.47 7.90 -10.87
C PRO A 81 -3.49 8.31 -9.81
N ALA A 82 -4.56 9.00 -10.20
CA ALA A 82 -5.58 9.54 -9.28
C ALA A 82 -6.15 8.47 -8.33
N GLN A 83 -6.33 7.24 -8.82
CA GLN A 83 -6.83 6.10 -8.04
C GLN A 83 -5.92 5.68 -6.88
N PHE A 84 -4.62 5.99 -6.93
CA PHE A 84 -3.66 5.64 -5.87
C PHE A 84 -3.40 6.78 -4.89
N ARG A 85 -3.79 8.03 -5.21
CA ARG A 85 -3.48 9.21 -4.38
C ARG A 85 -3.95 9.04 -2.94
N SER A 86 -5.21 8.69 -2.73
CA SER A 86 -5.77 8.48 -1.40
C SER A 86 -5.09 7.33 -0.64
N LEU A 87 -4.69 6.28 -1.35
CA LEU A 87 -4.02 5.12 -0.76
C LEU A 87 -2.57 5.43 -0.36
N ILE A 88 -1.82 6.10 -1.24
CA ILE A 88 -0.44 6.56 -0.97
C ILE A 88 -0.43 7.48 0.25
N GLN A 89 -1.38 8.41 0.36
CA GLN A 89 -1.50 9.29 1.52
C GLN A 89 -1.78 8.52 2.83
N GLN A 90 -2.64 7.50 2.79
CA GLN A 90 -2.89 6.63 3.94
C GLN A 90 -1.63 5.86 4.36
N ILE A 91 -0.90 5.29 3.40
CA ILE A 91 0.34 4.55 3.68
C ILE A 91 1.40 5.49 4.27
N LYS A 92 1.55 6.71 3.74
CA LYS A 92 2.48 7.72 4.26
C LYS A 92 2.12 8.18 5.67
N THR A 93 0.83 8.27 6.00
CA THR A 93 0.38 8.60 7.37
C THR A 93 0.85 7.55 8.37
N VAL A 94 0.83 6.26 7.99
CA VAL A 94 1.34 5.17 8.83
C VAL A 94 2.87 5.21 9.00
N TYR A 95 3.60 5.82 8.06
CA TYR A 95 5.04 6.01 8.18
C TYR A 95 5.42 7.09 9.19
N LEU A 96 4.71 8.23 9.13
CA LEU A 96 5.00 9.43 9.92
C LEU A 96 4.40 9.39 11.34
N SER A 97 3.62 8.35 11.64
CA SER A 97 2.99 8.10 12.94
C SER A 97 3.71 7.01 13.73
#